data_AF-A0A8H5M0U5-F1
#
_entry.id   AF-A0A8H5M0U5-F1
#
_cell.length_a   1.000
_cell.length_b   1.000
_cell.length_c   1.000
_cell.angle_alpha   90.00
_cell.angle_beta   90.00
_cell.angle_gamma   90.00
#
_symmetry.space_group_name_H-M   'P 1'
#
loop_
_entity.id
_entity.type
_entity.pdbx_description
1 polymer ?
#
loop_
_entity_poly.entity_id
_entity_poly.type
_entity_poly.pdbx_seq_one_letter_code
_entity_poly.pdbx_strand_id
1 'polypeptide(L)'
;MKLIGSSQEPRERRCCLVLSTLRSLHFYLGVHSTTSMQHSLPTQYHYVRIAVAPVTGRDALGLRKAVQDALTQTFGVTSAALYVDFLWVAEDGGQFVIRVQKDDASKILAAIVASDAPKLSLVKESPFLPSLISVDEPL
;
A
#
# COMPACT_ATOMS: atom_id res chain seq x y z
N MET A 1 -41.79 18.42 -37.88
CA MET A 1 -42.61 18.32 -36.64
C MET A 1 -41.71 17.63 -35.60
N LYS A 2 -40.93 18.36 -34.78
CA LYS A 2 -41.25 18.93 -33.43
C LYS A 2 -41.88 17.83 -32.54
N LEU A 3 -41.30 17.40 -31.41
CA LEU A 3 -40.85 18.10 -30.19
C LEU A 3 -39.81 17.21 -29.46
N ILE A 4 -38.56 17.61 -29.18
CA ILE A 4 -38.05 18.33 -27.98
C ILE A 4 -38.92 18.20 -26.72
N GLY A 5 -38.40 17.48 -25.71
CA GLY A 5 -38.94 17.44 -24.36
C GLY A 5 -37.82 17.68 -23.33
N SER A 6 -37.94 18.79 -22.61
CA SER A 6 -37.05 19.30 -21.58
C SER A 6 -37.64 19.06 -20.17
N SER A 7 -36.82 18.76 -19.15
CA SER A 7 -37.07 19.01 -17.71
C SER A 7 -35.88 18.52 -16.87
N GLN A 8 -35.01 19.39 -16.34
CA GLN A 8 -35.06 20.07 -15.03
C GLN A 8 -34.66 19.19 -13.81
N GLU A 9 -33.47 19.50 -13.27
CA GLU A 9 -32.99 19.38 -11.87
C GLU A 9 -33.89 20.15 -10.86
N PRO A 10 -33.62 20.21 -9.53
CA PRO A 10 -33.06 19.26 -8.55
C PRO A 10 -33.96 19.18 -7.27
N ARG A 11 -33.75 18.24 -6.33
CA ARG A 11 -34.27 18.39 -4.95
C ARG A 11 -33.35 17.80 -3.87
N GLU A 12 -32.68 18.72 -3.19
CA GLU A 12 -32.31 18.68 -1.78
C GLU A 12 -33.35 17.94 -0.90
N ARG A 13 -32.85 17.11 0.02
CA ARG A 13 -33.44 17.01 1.36
C ARG A 13 -32.34 17.11 2.40
N ARG A 14 -32.22 18.32 2.94
CA ARG A 14 -31.68 18.60 4.28
C ARG A 14 -32.54 17.88 5.32
N CYS A 15 -31.91 17.39 6.38
CA CYS A 15 -32.56 17.34 7.68
C CYS A 15 -31.56 17.70 8.78
N CYS A 16 -31.71 18.94 9.24
CA CYS A 16 -31.52 19.50 10.57
C CYS A 16 -30.28 19.14 11.42
N LEU A 17 -29.43 20.15 11.54
CA LEU A 17 -28.73 20.54 12.77
C LEU A 17 -29.61 20.43 14.02
N VAL A 18 -29.03 19.93 15.11
CA VAL A 18 -29.20 20.53 16.44
C VAL A 18 -27.84 20.54 17.15
N LEU A 19 -27.29 21.75 17.31
CA LEU A 19 -26.25 22.07 18.30
C LEU A 19 -26.88 22.08 19.70
N SER A 20 -26.19 21.51 20.69
CA SER A 20 -26.15 22.01 22.08
C SER A 20 -25.13 21.18 22.87
N THR A 21 -23.89 21.65 23.01
CA THR A 21 -23.33 22.40 24.16
C THR A 21 -23.04 21.59 25.43
N LEU A 22 -21.73 21.37 25.64
CA LEU A 22 -20.93 21.39 26.88
C LEU A 22 -21.52 20.91 28.22
N ARG A 23 -20.79 19.96 28.83
CA ARG A 23 -20.23 19.91 30.22
C ARG A 23 -20.15 18.44 30.64
N SER A 24 -19.20 17.94 31.40
CA SER A 24 -17.93 18.41 31.96
C SER A 24 -17.34 17.16 32.64
N LEU A 25 -16.01 17.03 32.59
CA LEU A 25 -15.11 16.25 33.47
C LEU A 25 -15.70 15.09 34.31
N HIS A 26 -15.13 13.89 34.16
CA HIS A 26 -14.20 13.27 35.12
C HIS A 26 -14.18 11.74 34.94
N PHE A 27 -13.26 11.22 34.13
CA PHE A 27 -12.65 9.93 34.46
C PHE A 27 -11.21 9.89 33.95
N TYR A 28 -10.35 10.31 34.86
CA TYR A 28 -8.90 10.22 34.81
C TYR A 28 -8.52 8.76 35.09
N LEU A 29 -8.15 7.98 34.07
CA LEU A 29 -7.23 6.86 34.22
C LEU A 29 -6.32 6.84 32.99
N GLY A 30 -5.07 7.18 33.24
CA GLY A 30 -4.02 7.32 32.23
C GLY A 30 -3.74 5.99 31.55
N VAL A 31 -3.99 5.95 30.25
CA VAL A 31 -3.20 5.12 29.36
C VAL A 31 -1.89 5.87 29.18
N HIS A 32 -0.87 5.46 29.92
CA HIS A 32 0.51 5.73 29.54
C HIS A 32 0.76 5.02 28.21
N SER A 33 0.34 5.65 27.11
CA SER A 33 0.98 5.39 25.82
C SER A 33 2.41 5.85 25.99
N THR A 34 3.31 4.91 26.20
CA THR A 34 4.73 5.13 25.97
C THR A 34 4.88 5.44 24.48
N THR A 35 4.67 6.70 24.10
CA THR A 35 5.20 7.24 22.86
C THR A 35 6.71 7.16 23.01
N SER A 36 7.28 6.01 22.65
CA SER A 36 8.68 5.96 22.27
C SER A 36 8.83 7.03 21.19
N MET A 37 9.56 8.10 21.51
CA MET A 37 10.02 9.08 20.53
C MET A 37 10.95 8.34 19.57
N GLN A 38 10.36 7.57 18.66
CA GLN A 38 11.08 6.99 17.55
C GLN A 38 11.48 8.21 16.70
N HIS A 39 12.76 8.56 16.77
CA HIS A 39 13.34 9.50 15.85
C HIS A 39 13.26 8.86 14.47
N SER A 40 12.16 9.14 13.75
CA SER A 40 11.99 8.69 12.38
C SER A 40 13.07 9.38 11.57
N LEU A 41 14.09 8.62 11.19
CA LEU A 41 15.03 9.07 10.19
C LEU A 41 14.21 9.46 8.94
N PRO A 42 14.49 10.61 8.31
CA PRO A 42 13.83 10.95 7.06
C PRO A 42 14.30 9.96 5.99
N THR A 43 13.54 8.88 5.80
CA THR A 43 13.80 7.90 4.77
C THR A 43 13.05 8.30 3.50
N GLN A 44 13.79 8.48 2.41
CA GLN A 44 13.21 8.73 1.09
C GLN A 44 12.69 7.44 0.46
N TYR A 45 13.18 6.31 0.95
CA TYR A 45 12.87 4.98 0.43
C TYR A 45 12.03 4.17 1.41
N HIS A 46 11.30 3.24 0.82
CA HIS A 46 10.56 2.18 1.51
C HIS A 46 10.99 0.83 0.95
N TYR A 47 11.15 -0.15 1.83
CA TYR A 47 11.62 -1.47 1.47
C TYR A 47 10.50 -2.48 1.70
N VAL A 48 10.33 -3.38 0.73
CA VAL A 48 9.24 -4.36 0.73
C VAL A 48 9.81 -5.73 0.40
N ARG A 49 9.53 -6.71 1.27
CA ARG A 49 9.83 -8.13 1.06
C ARG A 49 8.57 -8.83 0.58
N ILE A 50 8.66 -9.50 -0.56
CA ILE A 50 7.53 -10.07 -1.29
C ILE A 50 7.79 -11.55 -1.51
N ALA A 51 6.75 -12.37 -1.35
CA ALA A 51 6.73 -13.78 -1.71
C ALA A 51 5.90 -13.99 -2.98
N VAL A 52 6.27 -15.01 -3.75
CA VAL A 52 5.71 -15.33 -5.06
C VAL A 52 5.13 -16.73 -5.02
N ALA A 53 3.88 -16.87 -5.46
CA ALA A 53 3.24 -18.16 -5.65
C ALA A 53 2.57 -18.24 -7.03
N PRO A 54 2.71 -19.35 -7.78
CA PRO A 54 3.59 -20.49 -7.52
C PRO A 54 5.08 -20.15 -7.74
N VAL A 55 5.98 -20.87 -7.06
CA VAL A 55 7.44 -20.75 -7.26
C VAL A 55 7.81 -21.44 -8.56
N THR A 56 8.02 -20.67 -9.63
CA THR A 56 8.33 -21.22 -10.96
C THR A 56 9.78 -20.98 -11.39
N GLY A 57 10.70 -20.73 -10.45
CA GLY A 57 12.12 -20.46 -10.79
C GLY A 57 12.32 -19.21 -11.65
N ARG A 58 11.49 -18.17 -11.45
CA ARG A 58 11.61 -16.93 -12.25
C ARG A 58 12.90 -16.20 -11.92
N ASP A 59 13.54 -15.69 -12.95
CA ASP A 59 14.69 -14.81 -12.82
C ASP A 59 14.25 -13.38 -12.41
N ALA A 60 15.23 -12.54 -12.09
CA ALA A 60 14.97 -11.16 -11.67
C ALA A 60 14.22 -10.33 -12.74
N LEU A 61 14.39 -10.63 -14.03
CA LEU A 61 13.69 -9.94 -15.12
C LEU A 61 12.22 -10.33 -15.17
N GLY A 62 11.90 -11.62 -15.03
CA GLY A 62 10.52 -12.10 -14.95
C GLY A 62 9.76 -11.53 -13.75
N LEU A 63 10.43 -11.34 -12.61
CA LEU A 63 9.83 -10.71 -11.43
C LEU A 63 9.61 -9.20 -11.61
N ARG A 64 10.58 -8.48 -12.21
CA ARG A 64 10.38 -7.06 -12.58
C ARG A 64 9.17 -6.89 -13.48
N LYS A 65 9.08 -7.72 -14.52
CA LYS A 65 7.94 -7.71 -15.44
C LYS A 65 6.63 -7.98 -14.71
N ALA A 66 6.58 -8.97 -13.81
CA ALA A 66 5.38 -9.26 -13.03
C ALA A 66 4.91 -8.06 -12.18
N VAL A 67 5.84 -7.33 -11.55
CA VAL A 67 5.51 -6.10 -10.80
C VAL A 67 5.01 -5.00 -11.74
N GLN A 68 5.63 -4.82 -12.91
CA GLN A 68 5.18 -3.86 -13.91
C GLN A 68 3.79 -4.20 -14.47
N ASP A 69 3.52 -5.47 -14.74
CA ASP A 69 2.23 -5.94 -15.22
C ASP A 69 1.15 -5.71 -14.15
N ALA A 70 1.45 -5.99 -12.87
CA ALA A 70 0.55 -5.72 -11.75
C ALA A 70 0.24 -4.22 -11.58
N LEU A 71 1.26 -3.36 -11.69
CA LEU A 71 1.09 -1.91 -11.68
C LEU A 71 0.27 -1.42 -12.88
N THR A 72 0.51 -1.98 -14.06
CA THR A 72 -0.26 -1.68 -15.28
C THR A 72 -1.72 -2.06 -15.10
N GLN A 73 -2.00 -3.24 -14.55
CA GLN A 73 -3.35 -3.74 -14.33
C GLN A 73 -4.11 -2.88 -13.30
N THR A 74 -3.42 -2.43 -12.25
CA THR A 74 -4.06 -1.70 -11.14
C THR A 74 -4.20 -0.20 -11.42
N PHE A 75 -3.19 0.41 -12.03
CA PHE A 75 -3.07 1.87 -12.15
C PHE A 75 -2.77 2.37 -13.57
N GLY A 76 -2.71 1.47 -14.57
CA GLY A 76 -2.43 1.81 -15.96
C GLY A 76 -0.94 2.04 -16.27
N VAL A 77 -0.66 2.30 -17.54
CA VAL A 77 0.70 2.36 -18.12
C VAL A 77 1.57 3.46 -17.48
N THR A 78 0.98 4.59 -17.05
CA THR A 78 1.73 5.68 -16.42
C THR A 78 2.40 5.25 -15.12
N SER A 79 1.74 4.40 -14.33
CA SER A 79 2.28 3.89 -13.06
C SER A 79 3.12 2.62 -13.23
N ALA A 80 3.08 1.99 -14.41
CA ALA A 80 3.91 0.83 -14.70
C ALA A 80 5.41 1.17 -14.82
N ALA A 81 5.72 2.44 -15.11
CA ALA A 81 7.07 2.96 -15.25
C ALA A 81 7.65 3.51 -13.93
N LEU A 82 7.02 3.23 -12.78
CA LEU A 82 7.58 3.61 -11.48
C LEU A 82 8.97 3.00 -11.28
N TYR A 83 9.85 3.78 -10.66
CA TYR A 83 11.22 3.34 -10.40
C TYR A 83 11.25 2.34 -9.24
N VAL A 84 11.50 1.08 -9.54
CA VAL A 84 11.58 -0.03 -8.58
C VAL A 84 12.94 -0.71 -8.69
N ASP A 85 13.69 -0.67 -7.59
CA ASP A 85 14.99 -1.33 -7.49
C ASP A 85 14.84 -2.71 -6.84
N PHE A 86 15.34 -3.75 -7.51
CA PHE A 86 15.41 -5.10 -6.95
C PHE A 86 16.74 -5.25 -6.24
N LEU A 87 16.71 -5.34 -4.92
CA LEU A 87 17.91 -5.45 -4.10
C LEU A 87 18.37 -6.89 -3.95
N TRP A 88 17.42 -7.83 -3.92
CA TRP A 88 17.69 -9.25 -3.75
C TRP A 88 16.56 -10.09 -4.31
N VAL A 89 16.90 -11.25 -4.85
CA VAL A 89 15.97 -12.29 -5.32
C VAL A 89 16.47 -13.62 -4.78
N ALA A 90 15.58 -14.42 -4.22
CA ALA A 90 15.89 -15.77 -3.77
C ALA A 90 16.28 -16.65 -4.96
N GLU A 91 17.17 -17.63 -4.75
CA GLU A 91 17.66 -18.50 -5.83
C GLU A 91 16.53 -19.33 -6.48
N ASP A 92 15.48 -19.65 -5.73
CA ASP A 92 14.28 -20.33 -6.22
C ASP A 92 13.28 -19.39 -6.91
N GLY A 93 13.51 -18.07 -6.85
CA GLY A 93 12.59 -17.04 -7.31
C GLY A 93 11.31 -16.92 -6.48
N GLY A 94 11.25 -17.57 -5.32
CA GLY A 94 10.06 -17.61 -4.45
C GLY A 94 9.89 -16.35 -3.60
N GLN A 95 10.96 -15.57 -3.41
CA GLN A 95 10.93 -14.31 -2.68
C GLN A 95 11.88 -13.28 -3.30
N PHE A 96 11.58 -12.01 -3.08
CA PHE A 96 12.47 -10.92 -3.46
C PHE A 96 12.25 -9.69 -2.58
N VAL A 97 13.23 -8.79 -2.59
CA VAL A 97 13.19 -7.52 -1.86
C VAL A 97 13.32 -6.38 -2.87
N ILE A 98 12.40 -5.43 -2.78
CA ILE A 98 12.43 -4.20 -3.57
C ILE A 98 12.62 -2.97 -2.69
N ARG A 99 13.23 -1.94 -3.29
CA ARG A 99 13.29 -0.58 -2.78
C ARG A 99 12.50 0.32 -3.72
N VAL A 100 11.65 1.15 -3.14
CA VAL A 100 10.79 2.10 -3.84
C VAL A 100 10.84 3.46 -3.16
N GLN A 101 10.47 4.51 -3.88
CA GLN A 101 10.26 5.82 -3.26
C GLN A 101 9.12 5.75 -2.25
N LYS A 102 9.26 6.45 -1.13
CA LYS A 102 8.27 6.45 -0.05
C LYS A 102 6.87 6.84 -0.52
N ASP A 103 6.78 7.81 -1.42
CA ASP A 103 5.51 8.32 -1.94
C ASP A 103 4.80 7.31 -2.88
N ASP A 104 5.55 6.36 -3.45
CA ASP A 104 5.01 5.32 -4.33
C ASP A 104 4.77 3.98 -3.62
N ALA A 105 5.21 3.84 -2.36
CA ALA A 105 5.10 2.61 -1.59
C ALA A 105 3.65 2.08 -1.53
N SER A 106 2.68 2.97 -1.28
CA SER A 106 1.26 2.60 -1.18
C SER A 106 0.71 2.02 -2.49
N LYS A 107 1.12 2.57 -3.65
CA LYS A 107 0.74 2.04 -4.98
C LYS A 107 1.34 0.67 -5.20
N ILE A 108 2.60 0.49 -4.83
CA ILE A 108 3.31 -0.79 -4.97
C ILE A 108 2.63 -1.87 -4.14
N LEU A 109 2.30 -1.59 -2.88
CA LEU A 109 1.60 -2.53 -2.00
C LEU A 109 0.23 -2.90 -2.55
N ALA A 110 -0.54 -1.91 -3.02
CA ALA A 110 -1.84 -2.15 -3.62
C ALA A 110 -1.75 -3.03 -4.88
N ALA A 111 -0.78 -2.76 -5.76
CA ALA A 111 -0.56 -3.54 -6.97
C ALA A 111 -0.10 -4.98 -6.67
N ILE A 112 0.75 -5.18 -5.67
CA ILE A 112 1.18 -6.50 -5.21
C ILE A 112 -0.03 -7.33 -4.77
N VAL A 113 -0.89 -6.76 -3.93
CA VAL A 113 -2.08 -7.46 -3.42
C VAL A 113 -3.10 -7.75 -4.53
N ALA A 114 -3.16 -6.89 -5.55
CA ALA A 114 -4.04 -7.08 -6.70
C ALA A 114 -3.50 -8.04 -7.77
N SER A 115 -2.25 -8.49 -7.68
CA SER A 115 -1.65 -9.36 -8.69
C SER A 115 -2.18 -10.80 -8.58
N ASP A 116 -2.56 -11.36 -9.73
CA ASP A 116 -3.20 -12.69 -9.77
C ASP A 116 -2.28 -13.77 -10.38
N ALA A 117 -1.45 -13.41 -11.37
CA ALA A 117 -0.57 -14.36 -12.06
C ALA A 117 0.79 -13.74 -12.46
N PRO A 118 1.87 -13.93 -11.67
CA PRO A 118 1.94 -14.72 -10.46
C PRO A 118 1.25 -14.00 -9.30
N LYS A 119 0.82 -14.76 -8.28
CA LYS A 119 0.29 -14.19 -7.05
C LYS A 119 1.46 -13.66 -6.23
N LEU A 120 1.49 -12.35 -6.05
CA LEU A 120 2.46 -11.68 -5.20
C LEU A 120 1.82 -11.46 -3.82
N SER A 121 2.58 -11.70 -2.76
CA SER A 121 2.11 -11.48 -1.39
C SER A 121 3.15 -10.73 -0.58
N LEU A 122 2.70 -9.75 0.18
CA LEU A 122 3.54 -9.01 1.11
C LEU A 122 3.97 -9.93 2.27
N VAL A 123 5.27 -10.04 2.49
CA VAL A 123 5.82 -10.73 3.67
C VAL A 123 6.06 -9.71 4.77
N LYS A 124 6.76 -8.61 4.45
CA LYS A 124 7.12 -7.58 5.41
C LYS A 124 7.46 -6.28 4.68
N GLU A 125 7.21 -5.15 5.33
CA GLU A 125 7.64 -3.84 4.86
C GLU A 125 8.32 -3.03 5.98
N SER A 126 9.21 -2.13 5.61
CA SER A 126 9.83 -1.19 6.56
C SER A 126 10.51 -0.03 5.84
N PRO A 127 10.52 1.19 6.42
CA PRO A 127 11.38 2.28 5.96
C PRO A 127 12.88 2.01 6.20
N PHE A 128 13.24 0.99 6.99
CA PHE A 128 14.61 0.66 7.33
C PHE A 128 14.95 -0.78 6.92
N LEU A 129 15.88 -0.94 5.99
CA LEU A 129 16.20 -2.24 5.39
C LEU A 129 16.58 -3.34 6.40
N PRO A 130 17.40 -3.08 7.45
CA PRO A 130 17.76 -4.12 8.42
C PRO A 130 16.56 -4.76 9.14
N SER A 131 15.48 -4.01 9.35
CA SER A 131 14.25 -4.57 9.95
C SER A 131 13.56 -5.62 9.09
N LEU A 132 13.79 -5.66 7.77
CA LEU A 132 13.20 -6.70 6.90
C LEU A 132 13.82 -8.08 7.11
N ILE A 133 15.03 -8.13 7.68
CA ILE A 133 15.79 -9.36 7.88
C ILE A 133 15.48 -9.96 9.26
N SER A 134 14.95 -9.17 10.20
CA SER A 134 14.57 -9.70 11.50
C SER A 134 13.47 -10.74 11.33
N VAL A 135 13.71 -11.92 11.90
CA VAL A 135 12.74 -13.01 11.96
C VAL A 135 11.61 -12.57 12.87
N ASP A 136 10.40 -12.45 12.33
CA ASP A 136 9.20 -12.33 13.17
C ASP A 136 8.82 -13.75 13.54
N GLU A 137 9.37 -14.24 14.65
CA GLU A 137 8.99 -15.54 15.20
C GLU A 137 7.57 -15.42 15.77
N PRO A 138 6.59 -16.17 15.25
CA PRO A 138 5.23 -16.14 15.78
C PRO A 138 5.23 -16.83 17.16
N LEU A 139 4.82 -16.09 18.19
CA LEU A 139 4.55 -16.60 19.54
C LEU A 139 3.38 -17.60 19.54
#